data_AF-A0A938YYL3-F1
#
_entry.id   AF-A0A938YYL3-F1
#
_cell.length_a   1.000
_cell.length_b   1.000
_cell.length_c   1.000
_cell.angle_alpha   90.00
_cell.angle_beta   90.00
_cell.angle_gamma   90.00
#
_symmetry.space_group_name_H-M   'P 1'
#
loop_
_entity.id
_entity.type
_entity.pdbx_description
1 polymer ?
#
loop_
_entity_poly.entity_id
_entity_poly.type
_entity_poly.pdbx_seq_one_letter_code
_entity_poly.pdbx_strand_id
1 'polypeptide(L)' 'MPYKCGKCGEIIKELPEGVIRCPVCAYKVLYKVRDPIAKDVQAR' A
#
# COMPACT_ATOMS: atom_id res chain seq x y z
N MET A 1 -5.96 6.43 -0.35
CA MET A 1 -5.62 5.19 0.40
C MET A 1 -4.12 4.99 0.28
N PRO A 2 -3.37 4.87 1.38
CA PRO A 2 -1.93 4.67 1.31
C PRO A 2 -1.59 3.27 0.79
N TYR A 3 -0.59 3.21 -0.08
CA TYR A 3 -0.05 1.99 -0.67
C TYR A 3 1.39 1.80 -0.19
N LYS A 4 1.76 0.56 0.11
CA LYS A 4 3.11 0.17 0.49
C LYS A 4 3.81 -0.49 -0.68
N CYS A 5 5.01 -0.03 -1.04
CA CYS A 5 5.81 -0.73 -2.04
C CYS A 5 6.24 -2.10 -1.54
N GLY A 6 6.08 -3.14 -2.36
CA GLY A 6 6.51 -4.50 -2.00
C GLY A 6 8.02 -4.69 -1.90
N LYS A 7 8.82 -3.80 -2.50
CA LYS A 7 10.28 -3.91 -2.55
C LYS A 7 11.00 -3.00 -1.54
N CYS A 8 10.74 -1.70 -1.57
CA CYS A 8 11.37 -0.75 -0.64
C CYS A 8 10.59 -0.55 0.67
N GLY A 9 9.33 -0.98 0.73
CA GLY A 9 8.50 -0.83 1.92
C GLY A 9 7.97 0.58 2.17
N GLU A 10 8.22 1.54 1.27
CA GLU A 10 7.73 2.91 1.41
C GLU A 10 6.21 3.03 1.26
N ILE A 11 5.66 3.99 2.01
CA ILE A 11 4.24 4.29 2.05
C ILE A 11 3.94 5.48 1.13
N ILE A 12 3.34 5.16 -0.01
CA ILE A 12 2.90 6.11 -1.04
C ILE A 12 1.45 6.48 -0.71
N LYS A 13 1.21 7.74 -0.31
CA LYS A 13 -0.13 8.20 0.10
C LYS A 13 -1.10 8.28 -1.07
N GLU A 14 -0.61 8.69 -2.23
CA GLU A 14 -1.39 8.90 -3.46
C GLU A 14 -0.53 8.48 -4.65
N LEU A 15 -1.11 7.69 -5.55
CA LEU A 15 -0.45 7.30 -6.80
C LEU A 15 -0.91 8.23 -7.93
N PRO A 16 0.00 8.68 -8.80
CA PRO A 16 -0.37 9.42 -10.00
C PRO A 16 -1.24 8.56 -10.91
N GLU A 17 -2.33 9.14 -11.43
CA GLU A 17 -3.29 8.46 -12.29
C GLU A 17 -2.58 7.90 -13.54
N GLY A 18 -2.61 6.57 -13.70
CA GLY A 18 -2.01 5.87 -14.84
C GLY A 18 -0.62 5.26 -14.62
N VAL A 19 0.09 5.57 -13.51
CA VAL A 19 1.43 5.00 -13.24
C VAL A 19 1.47 4.25 -11.92
N ILE A 20 1.30 2.93 -11.99
CA ILE A 20 1.43 2.02 -10.85
C ILE A 20 2.92 1.67 -10.66
N ARG A 21 3.72 2.65 -10.24
CA ARG A 21 5.15 2.46 -9.93
C ARG A 21 5.49 3.18 -8.63
N CYS A 22 6.34 2.55 -7.82
CA CYS A 22 6.93 3.20 -6.67
C CYS A 22 7.86 4.34 -7.13
N PRO A 23 7.76 5.57 -6.55
CA PRO A 23 8.57 6.71 -6.94
C PRO A 23 10.06 6.54 -6.64
N VAL A 24 10.42 5.63 -5.73
CA VAL A 24 11.81 5.48 -5.28
C VAL A 24 12.53 4.30 -5.92
N CYS A 25 11.85 3.17 -6.12
CA CYS A 25 12.50 1.97 -6.66
C CYS A 25 11.93 1.51 -8.02
N ALA A 26 11.03 2.29 -8.63
CA ALA A 26 10.34 2.00 -9.90
C ALA A 26 9.60 0.64 -9.93
N TYR A 27 9.42 0.00 -8.77
CA TYR A 27 8.79 -1.30 -8.64
C TYR A 27 7.28 -1.19 -8.85
N LYS A 28 6.69 -2.18 -9.54
CA LYS A 28 5.29 -2.14 -10.01
C LYS A 28 4.27 -2.74 -9.03
N VAL A 29 4.73 -3.46 -8.00
CA VAL A 29 3.83 -4.13 -7.05
C VAL A 29 3.70 -3.30 -5.77
N LEU A 30 2.46 -2.94 -5.46
CA LEU A 30 2.08 -2.12 -4.32
C LEU A 30 0.98 -2.82 -3.53
N TYR A 31 1.15 -2.88 -2.22
CA TYR A 31 0.18 -3.45 -1.27
C TYR A 31 -0.67 -2.35 -0.67
N LYS A 32 -1.97 -2.59 -0.45
CA LYS A 32 -2.79 -1.65 0.31
C LYS A 32 -2.38 -1.71 1.78
N VAL A 33 -2.14 -0.55 2.39
CA VAL A 33 -1.89 -0.49 3.82
C VAL A 33 -3.19 -0.82 4.55
N ARG A 34 -3.10 -1.61 5.62
CA ARG A 34 -4.25 -1.96 6.45
C ARG A 34 -4.79 -0.70 7.11
N ASP A 35 -6.10 -0.49 7.02
CA ASP A 35 -6.76 0.60 7.74
C ASP A 35 -6.50 0.50 9.25
N PRO A 36 -6.39 1.63 9.95
CA PRO A 36 -6.17 1.64 11.40
C PRO A 36 -7.38 1.10 12.19
N ILE A 37 -8.51 0.92 11.52
CA ILE A 37 -9.74 0.38 12.11
C ILE A 37 -9.57 -1.13 12.29
N ALA A 38 -9.47 -1.55 13.55
CA ALA A 38 -9.52 -2.96 13.91
C ALA A 38 -10.90 -3.52 13.57
N LYS A 39 -10.91 -4.68 12.90
CA LYS A 39 -12.14 -5.46 12.74
C LYS A 39 -12.27 -6.37 13.95
N ASP A 40 -13.43 -6.35 14.58
CA ASP A 40 -13.80 -7.36 15.55
C ASP A 40 -14.02 -8.69 14.81
N VAL A 41 -13.29 -9.73 15.21
CA VAL A 41 -13.38 -11.06 14.59
C VAL A 41 -13.69 -12.04 15.72
N GLN A 42 -14.91 -12.60 15.71
CA GLN A 42 -15.26 -13.67 16.64
C GLN A 42 -14.39 -14.91 16.35
N ALA A 43 -13.58 -15.31 17.32
CA ALA A 43 -12.94 -16.62 17.31
C ALA A 43 -14.01 -17.70 17.55
N ARG A 44 -13.96 -18.76 16.76
CA ARG A 44 -14.91 -19.88 16.82
C ARG A 44 -14.53 -20.87 17.92
#